data_AF-A0A0F4IY81-F1
#
_entry.id   AF-A0A0F4IY81-F1
#
_cell.length_a   1.000
_cell.length_b   1.000
_cell.length_c   1.000
_cell.angle_alpha   90.00
_cell.angle_beta   90.00
_cell.angle_gamma   90.00
#
_symmetry.space_group_name_H-M   'P 1'
#
loop_
_entity.id
_entity.type
_entity.pdbx_description
1 polymer ?
#
loop_
_entity_poly.entity_id
_entity_poly.type
_entity_poly.pdbx_seq_one_letter_code
_entity_poly.pdbx_strand_id
1 'polypeptide(L)' 'MTPAPARPAPRVPALYVTEVRHTRSAPVRYRLRHRTYLWLVDVDDLPVLPLSLIHISERAG' A
#
# COMPACT_ATOMS: atom_id res chain seq x y z
N MET A 1 25.05 8.40 -23.86
CA MET A 1 24.10 8.38 -22.73
C MET A 1 23.96 6.94 -22.28
N THR A 2 24.70 6.53 -21.24
CA THR A 2 24.70 5.13 -20.76
C THR A 2 23.44 4.92 -19.91
N PRO A 3 22.59 3.92 -20.17
CA PRO A 3 21.44 3.66 -19.32
C PRO A 3 21.92 3.23 -17.92
N ALA A 4 21.26 3.76 -16.89
CA ALA A 4 21.47 3.29 -15.53
C ALA A 4 21.12 1.79 -15.44
N PRO A 5 21.85 1.00 -14.63
CA PRO A 5 21.54 -0.42 -14.48
C PRO A 5 20.11 -0.59 -13.97
N ALA A 6 19.34 -1.44 -14.64
CA ALA A 6 17.99 -1.77 -14.21
C ALA A 6 18.03 -2.47 -12.86
N ARG A 7 17.24 -1.98 -11.89
CA ARG A 7 17.06 -2.67 -10.61
C ARG A 7 16.18 -3.90 -10.86
N PRO A 8 16.51 -5.08 -10.30
CA PRO A 8 15.63 -6.24 -10.39
C PRO A 8 14.25 -5.89 -9.81
N ALA A 9 13.20 -6.37 -10.47
CA ALA A 9 11.83 -6.20 -10.00
C ALA A 9 11.67 -6.87 -8.62
N PRO A 10 10.87 -6.29 -7.71
CA PRO A 10 10.55 -6.91 -6.44
C PRO A 10 9.76 -8.21 -6.66
N ARG A 11 9.96 -9.18 -5.77
CA ARG A 11 9.11 -10.38 -5.74
C ARG A 11 7.73 -10.00 -5.18
N VAL A 12 6.67 -10.47 -5.83
CA VAL A 12 5.26 -10.25 -5.42
C VAL A 12 4.59 -11.60 -5.13
N PRO A 13 3.60 -11.64 -4.20
CA PRO A 13 3.09 -10.53 -3.40
C PRO A 13 4.06 -10.09 -2.28
N ALA A 14 4.09 -8.79 -1.97
CA ALA A 14 4.93 -8.23 -0.90
C ALA A 14 4.22 -7.15 -0.10
N LEU A 15 4.39 -7.15 1.23
CA LEU A 15 3.92 -6.11 2.13
C LEU A 15 4.98 -5.03 2.33
N TYR A 16 4.58 -3.78 2.18
CA TYR A 16 5.40 -2.61 2.44
C TYR A 16 4.89 -1.87 3.66
N VAL A 17 5.77 -1.67 4.64
CA VAL A 17 5.51 -0.71 5.72
C VAL A 17 5.62 0.68 5.13
N THR A 18 4.55 1.47 5.25
CA THR A 18 4.50 2.81 4.69
C THR A 18 4.03 3.81 5.74
N GLU A 19 4.46 5.06 5.60
CA GLU A 19 3.94 6.17 6.38
C GLU A 19 3.32 7.19 5.43
N VAL A 20 2.00 7.34 5.50
CA VAL A 20 1.26 8.35 4.75
C VAL A 20 1.20 9.62 5.59
N ARG A 21 1.73 10.72 5.04
CA ARG A 21 1.67 12.05 5.66
C ARG A 21 0.67 12.90 4.91
N HIS A 22 -0.45 13.20 5.54
CA HIS A 22 -1.46 14.09 4.97
C HIS A 22 -1.31 15.48 5.58
N THR A 23 -1.22 16.51 4.73
CA THR A 23 -1.23 17.92 5.15
C THR A 23 -2.38 18.61 4.44
N ARG A 24 -3.33 19.13 5.22
CA ARG A 24 -4.43 19.93 4.70
C ARG A 24 -4.26 21.37 5.16
N SER A 25 -4.38 22.31 4.23
CA SER A 25 -4.14 23.74 4.50
C SER A 25 -5.41 24.58 4.62
N ALA A 26 -6.56 24.10 4.16
CA ALA A 26 -7.86 24.77 4.24
C ALA A 26 -9.02 23.78 4.05
N PRO A 27 -10.25 24.11 4.49
CA PRO A 27 -10.66 25.19 5.40
C PRO A 27 -10.08 25.15 6.82
N VAL A 28 -9.67 23.98 7.31
CA VAL A 28 -9.00 23.82 8.61
C VAL A 28 -7.63 23.21 8.39
N ARG A 29 -6.61 23.82 8.97
CA ARG A 29 -5.21 23.36 8.88
C ARG A 29 -4.99 22.20 9.83
N TYR A 30 -4.60 21.05 9.28
CA TYR A 30 -4.16 19.91 10.09
C TYR A 30 -3.12 19.08 9.36
N ARG A 31 -2.37 18.30 10.13
CA ARG A 31 -1.39 17.34 9.65
C ARG A 31 -1.65 16.01 10.33
N LEU A 32 -1.70 14.95 9.54
CA LEU A 32 -1.88 13.58 10.00
C LEU A 32 -0.72 12.74 9.49
N ARG A 33 -0.26 11.80 10.32
CA ARG A 33 0.68 10.76 9.92
C ARG A 33 0.08 9.42 10.28
N HIS A 34 0.03 8.51 9.33
CA HIS A 34 -0.55 7.20 9.52
C HIS A 34 0.42 6.14 8.98
N ARG A 35 0.77 5.18 9.82
CA ARG A 35 1.52 4.00 9.40
C ARG A 35 0.54 2.96 8.90
N THR A 36 0.73 2.53 7.67
CA THR A 36 -0.12 1.54 7.03
C THR A 36 0.73 0.54 6.27
N TYR A 37 0.13 -0.61 5.96
CA TYR A 37 0.72 -1.59 5.09
C TYR A 37 0.11 -1.43 3.70
N LEU A 38 0.96 -1.33 2.68
CA LEU A 38 0.54 -1.44 1.29
C LEU A 38 0.96 -2.79 0.73
N TRP A 39 0.13 -3.34 -0.15
CA TRP A 39 0.39 -4.60 -0.79
C TRP A 39 0.78 -4.38 -2.24
N LEU A 40 1.95 -4.86 -2.62
CA LEU A 40 2.36 -4.95 -4.01
C LEU A 40 1.99 -6.34 -4.51
N VAL A 41 1.10 -6.39 -5.49
CA VAL A 41 0.58 -7.62 -6.09
C VAL A 41 0.69 -7.52 -7.60
N ASP A 42 0.79 -8.67 -8.25
CA ASP A 42 0.51 -8.76 -9.68
C ASP A 42 -1.01 -8.61 -9.87
N VAL A 43 -1.43 -7.81 -10.85
CA VAL A 43 -2.85 -7.59 -11.15
C VAL A 43 -3.41 -8.75 -11.97
N ASP A 44 -2.56 -9.43 -12.74
CA ASP A 44 -2.94 -10.59 -13.54
C ASP A 44 -2.94 -11.90 -12.72
N ASP A 45 -2.28 -11.91 -11.56
CA ASP A 45 -2.22 -13.05 -10.61
C ASP A 45 -2.46 -12.58 -9.17
N LEU A 46 -3.70 -12.19 -8.87
CA LEU A 46 -4.08 -11.70 -7.56
C LEU A 46 -4.07 -12.82 -6.51
N PRO A 47 -3.51 -12.58 -5.31
CA PRO A 47 -3.50 -13.56 -4.23
C PRO A 47 -4.92 -13.85 -3.72
N VAL A 48 -5.23 -15.14 -3.52
CA VAL A 48 -6.50 -15.58 -2.93
C VAL A 48 -6.50 -15.27 -1.43
N LEU A 49 -7.44 -14.44 -0.98
CA LEU A 49 -7.58 -14.10 0.43
C LEU A 49 -8.21 -15.27 1.22
N PRO A 50 -7.69 -15.64 2.39
CA PRO A 50 -8.33 -16.63 3.24
C PRO A 50 -9.67 -16.10 3.77
N LEU A 51 -10.68 -16.96 3.86
CA LEU A 51 -12.06 -16.59 4.26
C LEU A 51 -12.14 -15.80 5.57
N SER A 52 -11.23 -16.06 6.52
CA SER A 52 -11.14 -15.34 7.78
C SER A 52 -10.84 -13.85 7.62
N LEU A 53 -10.14 -13.46 6.55
CA LEU A 53 -9.81 -12.06 6.27
C LEU A 53 -10.99 -11.33 5.61
N ILE A 54 -11.84 -12.05 4.85
CA ILE A 54 -13.03 -11.49 4.21
C ILE A 54 -14.01 -10.96 5.26
N HIS A 55 -14.22 -11.69 6.35
CA HIS A 55 -15.14 -11.29 7.43
C HIS A 55 -14.69 -10.00 8.17
N ILE A 56 -13.39 -9.68 8.19
CA ILE A 56 -12.89 -8.45 8.82
C ILE A 56 -13.17 -7.22 7.94
N SER A 57 -13.23 -7.39 6.62
CA SER A 57 -13.46 -6.30 5.67
C SER A 57 -14.82 -5.61 5.86
N GLU A 58 -15.86 -6.34 6.29
CA GLU A 58 -17.21 -5.78 6.48
C GLU A 58 -17.34 -4.88 7.72
N ARG A 59 -16.41 -4.98 8.68
CA ARG A 59 -16.48 -4.25 9.95
C ARG A 59 -15.69 -2.93 9.97
N ALA A 60 -15.01 -2.60 8.88
CA ALA A 60 -14.12 -1.46 8.77
C ALA A 60 -14.69 -0.27 7.95
N GLY A 61 -16.00 -0.28 7.66
CA GLY A 61 -16.73 0.81 6.99
C GLY A 61 -17.35 1.82 7.95
#